data_AF-B4DAS5-F1
#
_entry.id   AF-B4DAS5-F1
#
_cell.length_a   1.000
_cell.length_b   1.000
_cell.length_c   1.000
_cell.angle_alpha   90.00
_cell.angle_beta   90.00
_cell.angle_gamma   90.00
#
_symmetry.space_group_name_H-M   'P 1'
#
loop_
_entity.id
_entity.type
_entity.pdbx_description
1 polymer ?
#
loop_
_entity_poly.entity_id
_entity_poly.type
_entity_poly.pdbx_seq_one_letter_code
_entity_poly.pdbx_strand_id
1 'polypeptide(L)'
;MNLKFLRYRLPLLIASLALSNLAGCASLGSSGTKKLLDEAGFRTHAPSTPKQHELYAAIPAYQVERVTYNGKTFYAYKDERDGIAYVGDQANYAEYQKLAVQHQVAQQEYEAVAMNPNLAMGWYGAYGPYVGGFHHYGRYR
;
A
#
# COMPACT_ATOMS: atom_id res chain seq x y z
N MET A 1 0.27 70.48 -6.77
CA MET A 1 0.58 69.95 -8.12
C MET A 1 -0.19 68.64 -8.30
N ASN A 2 -1.03 68.60 -9.32
CA ASN A 2 -1.94 67.50 -9.69
C ASN A 2 -1.23 66.16 -9.86
N LEU A 3 -1.95 65.03 -9.69
CA LEU A 3 -2.19 64.05 -10.78
C LEU A 3 -2.97 62.82 -10.29
N LYS A 4 -4.27 62.81 -10.60
CA LYS A 4 -5.20 61.65 -10.60
C LYS A 4 -4.81 60.58 -11.65
N PHE A 5 -3.52 60.35 -11.92
CA PHE A 5 -3.03 59.70 -13.15
C PHE A 5 -2.34 58.34 -12.95
N LEU A 6 -2.67 57.60 -11.89
CA LEU A 6 -2.23 56.19 -11.82
C LEU A 6 -3.31 55.25 -11.28
N ARG A 7 -4.59 55.60 -11.50
CA ARG A 7 -5.73 54.66 -11.33
C ARG A 7 -6.00 53.81 -12.57
N TYR A 8 -5.19 53.94 -13.63
CA TYR A 8 -5.42 53.29 -14.93
C TYR A 8 -4.11 53.01 -15.68
N ARG A 9 -3.14 52.42 -14.97
CA ARG A 9 -2.06 51.65 -15.59
C ARG A 9 -1.87 50.42 -14.72
N LEU A 10 -1.90 49.22 -15.21
CA LEU A 10 -2.33 48.67 -16.47
C LEU A 10 -2.45 47.20 -16.06
N PRO A 11 -3.66 46.65 -16.00
CA PRO A 11 -3.92 45.32 -15.48
C PRO A 11 -3.37 44.31 -16.49
N LEU A 12 -2.11 43.93 -16.36
CA LEU A 12 -1.43 42.95 -17.19
C LEU A 12 -0.12 42.63 -16.48
N LEU A 13 0.23 41.37 -16.27
CA LEU A 13 1.23 40.86 -15.30
C LEU A 13 0.53 40.71 -13.93
N ILE A 14 0.09 39.55 -13.46
CA ILE A 14 0.71 38.24 -13.49
C ILE A 14 -0.44 37.22 -13.46
N ALA A 15 -0.88 36.78 -14.64
CA ALA A 15 -1.56 35.51 -14.79
C ALA A 15 -0.47 34.43 -14.76
N SER A 16 0.01 34.07 -13.58
CA SER A 16 1.03 33.03 -13.45
C SER A 16 0.88 32.30 -12.12
N LEU A 17 0.41 31.06 -12.26
CA LEU A 17 0.78 29.91 -11.46
C LEU A 17 0.71 30.05 -9.93
N ALA A 18 -0.36 29.52 -9.35
CA ALA A 18 -0.25 28.50 -8.33
C ALA A 18 -1.63 27.85 -8.10
N LEU A 19 -2.07 27.02 -9.05
CA LEU A 19 -2.92 25.89 -8.68
C LEU A 19 -2.03 24.90 -7.93
N SER A 20 -1.84 25.13 -6.64
CA SER A 20 -1.29 24.12 -5.72
C SER A 20 -2.41 23.12 -5.43
N ASN A 21 -2.73 22.29 -6.42
CA ASN A 21 -3.50 21.08 -6.22
C ASN A 21 -2.52 19.92 -5.99
N LEU A 22 -2.83 19.11 -4.98
CA LEU A 22 -2.19 17.85 -4.56
C LEU A 22 -0.79 18.00 -3.93
N ALA A 23 -0.49 17.40 -2.79
CA ALA A 23 -0.99 16.13 -2.26
C ALA A 23 -1.46 16.27 -0.81
N GLY A 24 -2.55 15.57 -0.49
CA GLY A 24 -2.94 15.33 0.88
C GLY A 24 -1.77 14.70 1.63
N CYS A 25 -1.44 15.30 2.78
CA CYS A 25 -0.60 14.66 3.77
C CYS A 25 -1.41 13.51 4.39
N ALA A 26 -1.59 12.41 3.66
CA ALA A 26 -2.13 11.16 4.17
C ALA A 26 -1.02 10.36 4.85
N SER A 27 -0.24 10.99 5.73
CA SER A 27 0.77 10.29 6.55
C SER A 27 0.14 9.42 7.65
N LEU A 28 -1.18 9.21 7.61
CA LEU A 28 -1.89 8.25 8.47
C LEU A 28 -1.78 6.80 7.95
N GLY A 29 -1.27 6.58 6.73
CA GLY A 29 -1.37 5.31 5.99
C GLY A 29 -0.49 4.14 6.46
N SER A 30 0.49 4.34 7.35
CA SER A 30 1.38 3.22 7.78
C SER A 30 0.88 2.54 9.06
N SER A 31 0.66 3.30 10.13
CA SER A 31 0.24 2.72 11.42
C SER A 31 -1.21 2.27 11.44
N GLY A 32 -2.11 2.98 10.74
CA GLY A 32 -3.51 2.57 10.59
C GLY A 32 -3.63 1.27 9.80
N THR A 33 -2.99 1.20 8.64
CA THR A 33 -3.01 0.02 7.76
C THR A 33 -2.49 -1.23 8.43
N LYS A 34 -1.38 -1.16 9.18
CA LYS A 34 -0.86 -2.30 9.95
C LYS A 34 -1.91 -2.90 10.89
N LYS A 35 -2.57 -2.05 11.68
CA LYS A 35 -3.61 -2.50 12.61
C LYS A 35 -4.76 -3.21 11.88
N LEU A 36 -5.19 -2.67 10.74
CA LEU A 36 -6.25 -3.28 9.93
C LEU A 36 -5.79 -4.61 9.30
N LEU A 37 -4.54 -4.72 8.87
CA LEU A 37 -3.97 -5.96 8.34
C LEU A 37 -3.86 -7.04 9.42
N ASP A 38 -3.42 -6.68 10.63
CA ASP A 38 -3.38 -7.57 11.79
C ASP A 38 -4.79 -8.08 12.14
N GLU A 39 -5.76 -7.17 12.21
CA GLU A 39 -7.16 -7.50 12.51
C GLU A 39 -7.81 -8.36 11.40
N ALA A 40 -7.45 -8.12 10.14
CA ALA A 40 -7.85 -8.94 9.01
C ALA A 40 -7.17 -10.32 8.95
N GLY A 41 -6.22 -10.58 9.85
CA GLY A 41 -5.54 -11.87 9.98
C GLY A 41 -4.35 -12.08 9.05
N PHE A 42 -3.77 -11.01 8.50
CA PHE A 42 -2.47 -11.10 7.81
C PHE A 42 -1.38 -11.57 8.77
N ARG A 43 -0.39 -12.27 8.23
CA ARG A 43 0.75 -12.78 9.01
C ARG A 43 2.00 -11.98 8.68
N THR A 44 2.78 -11.66 9.71
CA THR A 44 4.04 -10.94 9.56
C THR A 44 5.19 -11.90 9.25
N HIS A 45 6.00 -11.55 8.26
CA HIS A 45 7.18 -12.30 7.83
C HIS A 45 8.39 -11.36 7.78
N ALA A 46 9.36 -11.61 8.66
CA ALA A 46 10.66 -10.98 8.54
C ALA A 46 11.49 -11.71 7.46
N PRO A 47 12.06 -11.00 6.47
CA PRO A 47 13.00 -11.61 5.54
C PRO A 47 14.18 -12.22 6.30
N SER A 48 14.51 -13.48 6.01
CA SER A 48 15.55 -14.24 6.72
C SER A 48 16.62 -14.81 5.79
N THR A 49 16.33 -14.89 4.49
CA THR A 49 17.27 -15.36 3.47
C THR A 49 17.63 -14.22 2.50
N PRO A 50 18.81 -14.26 1.84
CA PRO A 50 19.18 -13.24 0.84
C PRO A 50 18.10 -13.08 -0.24
N LYS A 51 17.46 -14.19 -0.65
CA LYS A 51 16.39 -14.15 -1.65
C LYS A 51 15.14 -13.46 -1.13
N GLN A 52 14.78 -13.72 0.13
CA GLN A 52 13.66 -13.03 0.79
C GLN A 52 13.92 -11.52 0.90
N HIS A 53 15.15 -11.10 1.22
CA HIS A 53 15.52 -9.68 1.26
C HIS A 53 15.45 -9.02 -0.13
N GLU A 54 15.96 -9.68 -1.17
CA GLU A 54 15.89 -9.19 -2.55
C GLU A 54 14.44 -8.97 -3.00
N LEU A 55 13.57 -9.96 -2.77
CA LEU A 55 12.16 -9.88 -3.13
C LEU A 55 11.41 -8.83 -2.32
N TYR A 56 11.72 -8.71 -1.02
CA TYR A 56 11.17 -7.69 -0.14
C TYR A 56 11.55 -6.28 -0.58
N ALA A 57 12.82 -6.08 -0.97
CA ALA A 57 13.30 -4.79 -1.46
C ALA A 57 12.68 -4.40 -2.82
N ALA A 58 12.23 -5.38 -3.61
CA ALA A 58 11.73 -5.18 -4.96
C ALA A 58 10.27 -4.70 -5.06
N ILE A 59 9.53 -4.61 -3.94
CA ILE A 59 8.13 -4.15 -3.93
C ILE A 59 8.01 -2.77 -3.26
N PRO A 60 7.01 -1.95 -3.64
CA PRO A 60 6.77 -0.65 -3.02
C PRO A 60 6.43 -0.80 -1.53
N ALA A 61 6.91 0.14 -0.72
CA ALA A 61 6.56 0.21 0.69
C ALA A 61 5.13 0.73 0.86
N TYR A 62 4.45 0.25 1.90
CA TYR A 62 3.12 0.72 2.32
C TYR A 62 2.02 0.61 1.27
N GLN A 63 2.16 -0.36 0.36
CA GLN A 63 1.16 -0.67 -0.66
C GLN A 63 0.84 -2.17 -0.60
N VAL A 64 -0.45 -2.50 -0.76
CA VAL A 64 -0.88 -3.90 -0.88
C VAL A 64 -0.64 -4.34 -2.32
N GLU A 65 0.09 -5.43 -2.48
CA GLU A 65 0.43 -6.06 -3.74
C GLU A 65 -0.30 -7.40 -3.86
N ARG A 66 -1.07 -7.58 -4.92
CA ARG A 66 -1.73 -8.83 -5.27
C ARG A 66 -0.76 -9.71 -6.04
N VAL A 67 -0.36 -10.81 -5.41
CA VAL A 67 0.50 -11.83 -6.00
C VAL A 67 -0.37 -12.91 -6.61
N THR A 68 -0.33 -13.05 -7.93
CA THR A 68 -1.02 -14.14 -8.63
C THR A 68 -0.01 -14.98 -9.41
N TYR A 69 0.07 -16.27 -9.08
CA TYR A 69 0.96 -17.21 -9.76
C TYR A 69 0.34 -18.61 -9.76
N ASN A 70 0.38 -19.31 -10.89
CA ASN A 70 -0.21 -20.65 -11.07
C ASN A 70 -1.68 -20.76 -10.60
N GLY A 71 -2.50 -19.76 -10.88
CA GLY A 71 -3.92 -19.74 -10.49
C GLY A 71 -4.18 -19.51 -8.99
N LYS A 72 -3.13 -19.33 -8.19
CA LYS A 72 -3.24 -18.99 -6.77
C LYS A 72 -2.99 -17.51 -6.57
N THR A 73 -3.79 -16.89 -5.72
CA THR A 73 -3.71 -15.46 -5.41
C THR A 73 -3.56 -15.26 -3.90
N PHE A 74 -2.62 -14.41 -3.52
CA PHE A 74 -2.45 -13.91 -2.16
C PHE A 74 -2.00 -12.45 -2.21
N TYR A 75 -1.90 -11.82 -1.04
CA TYR A 75 -1.65 -10.39 -0.89
C TYR A 75 -0.45 -10.18 -0.01
N ALA A 76 0.41 -9.24 -0.39
CA ALA A 76 1.62 -8.87 0.31
C ALA A 76 1.62 -7.35 0.59
N TYR A 77 2.12 -6.94 1.75
CA TYR A 77 2.32 -5.54 2.08
C TYR A 77 3.67 -5.37 2.75
N LYS A 78 4.49 -4.45 2.24
CA LYS A 78 5.82 -4.14 2.78
C LYS A 78 5.70 -3.07 3.85
N ASP A 79 5.99 -3.44 5.09
CA ASP A 79 6.26 -2.49 6.15
C ASP A 79 7.75 -2.20 6.24
N GLU A 80 8.17 -1.12 5.59
CA GLU A 80 9.57 -0.68 5.55
C GLU A 80 10.10 -0.17 6.91
N ARG A 81 9.21 0.21 7.83
CA ARG A 81 9.64 0.73 9.14
C ARG A 81 10.14 -0.40 10.05
N ASP A 82 9.40 -1.50 10.08
CA ASP A 82 9.74 -2.65 10.92
C ASP A 82 10.53 -3.72 10.16
N GLY A 83 10.70 -3.58 8.84
CA GLY A 83 11.43 -4.54 8.02
C GLY A 83 10.68 -5.86 7.81
N ILE A 84 9.35 -5.84 7.89
CA ILE A 84 8.49 -7.03 7.80
C ILE A 84 7.52 -6.95 6.62
N ALA A 85 7.16 -8.10 6.07
CA ALA A 85 6.10 -8.24 5.08
C ALA A 85 4.85 -8.83 5.74
N TYR A 86 3.69 -8.22 5.50
CA TYR A 86 2.40 -8.79 5.84
C TYR A 86 1.91 -9.65 4.67
N VAL A 87 1.52 -10.89 4.93
CA VAL A 87 1.04 -11.83 3.92
C VAL A 87 -0.31 -12.40 4.32
N GLY A 88 -1.26 -12.37 3.39
CA GLY A 88 -2.63 -12.86 3.60
C GLY A 88 -3.22 -13.47 2.35
N ASP A 89 -4.20 -14.34 2.51
CA ASP A 89 -4.95 -14.88 1.38
C ASP A 89 -6.08 -13.92 0.93
N GLN A 90 -6.94 -14.39 0.03
CA GLN A 90 -8.06 -13.61 -0.46
C GLN A 90 -9.12 -13.31 0.60
N ALA A 91 -9.32 -14.19 1.58
CA ALA A 91 -10.28 -13.96 2.65
C ALA A 91 -9.77 -12.86 3.61
N ASN A 92 -8.47 -12.88 3.92
CA ASN A 92 -7.83 -11.84 4.71
C ASN A 92 -7.94 -10.48 4.01
N TYR A 93 -7.66 -10.43 2.71
CA TYR A 93 -7.78 -9.18 1.95
C TYR A 93 -9.22 -8.65 1.91
N ALA A 94 -10.22 -9.53 1.77
CA ALA A 94 -11.62 -9.12 1.82
C ALA A 94 -12.01 -8.52 3.18
N GLU A 95 -11.53 -9.09 4.30
CA GLU A 95 -11.75 -8.51 5.62
C GLU A 95 -11.02 -7.18 5.79
N TYR A 96 -9.79 -7.08 5.29
CA TYR A 96 -9.05 -5.81 5.27
C TYR A 96 -9.80 -4.71 4.52
N GLN A 97 -10.38 -4.99 3.35
CA GLN A 97 -11.19 -4.02 2.62
C GLN A 97 -12.41 -3.56 3.41
N LYS A 98 -13.10 -4.49 4.09
CA LYS A 98 -14.25 -4.18 4.94
C LYS A 98 -13.85 -3.28 6.12
N LEU A 99 -12.75 -3.60 6.81
CA LEU A 99 -12.21 -2.80 7.91
C LEU A 99 -11.76 -1.42 7.41
N ALA A 100 -11.11 -1.34 6.25
CA ALA A 100 -10.69 -0.08 5.65
C ALA A 100 -11.88 0.86 5.37
N VAL A 101 -13.00 0.31 4.84
CA VAL A 101 -14.24 1.07 4.63
C VAL A 101 -14.84 1.53 5.97
N GLN A 102 -14.88 0.66 6.99
CA GLN A 102 -15.38 1.01 8.32
C GLN A 102 -14.56 2.14 8.97
N HIS A 103 -13.25 2.14 8.73
CA HIS A 103 -12.31 3.14 9.22
C HIS A 103 -12.16 4.37 8.30
N GLN A 104 -13.01 4.48 7.26
CA GLN A 104 -13.01 5.61 6.30
C GLN A 104 -11.65 5.83 5.62
N VAL A 105 -10.90 4.76 5.39
CA VAL A 105 -9.66 4.80 4.62
C VAL A 105 -10.00 5.09 3.16
N ALA A 106 -9.24 5.98 2.52
CA ALA A 106 -9.44 6.28 1.11
C ALA A 106 -9.21 5.03 0.26
N GLN A 107 -10.08 4.81 -0.74
CA GLN A 107 -10.04 3.61 -1.58
C GLN A 107 -8.67 3.34 -2.22
N GLN A 108 -8.01 4.40 -2.70
CA GLN A 108 -6.69 4.33 -3.31
C GLN A 108 -5.59 3.83 -2.36
N GLU A 109 -5.80 3.93 -1.05
CA GLU A 109 -4.81 3.54 -0.03
C GLU A 109 -4.89 2.04 0.32
N TYR A 110 -6.07 1.42 0.19
CA TYR A 110 -6.27 0.01 0.54
C TYR A 110 -6.42 -0.91 -0.68
N GLU A 111 -6.54 -0.35 -1.89
CA GLU A 111 -6.62 -1.12 -3.12
C GLU A 111 -5.31 -1.84 -3.44
N ALA A 112 -5.42 -3.15 -3.68
CA ALA A 112 -4.29 -3.96 -4.08
C ALA A 112 -3.89 -3.69 -5.54
N VAL A 113 -2.61 -3.39 -5.75
CA VAL A 113 -1.98 -3.29 -7.06
C VAL A 113 -1.52 -4.67 -7.51
N ALA A 114 -1.63 -4.99 -8.81
CA ALA A 114 -1.16 -6.28 -9.30
C ALA A 114 0.37 -6.31 -9.35
N MET A 115 0.96 -7.27 -8.64
CA MET A 115 2.41 -7.45 -8.63
C MET A 115 2.91 -7.84 -10.02
N ASN A 116 4.10 -7.35 -10.39
CA ASN A 116 4.78 -7.76 -11.62
C ASN A 116 4.88 -9.30 -11.71
N PRO A 117 4.48 -9.94 -12.82
CA PRO A 117 4.45 -11.39 -12.94
C PRO A 117 5.82 -12.06 -12.76
N ASN A 118 6.90 -11.39 -13.14
CA ASN A 118 8.27 -11.90 -12.95
C ASN A 118 8.66 -11.94 -11.46
N LEU A 119 8.15 -10.99 -10.66
CA LEU A 119 8.34 -10.97 -9.20
C LEU A 119 7.38 -11.93 -8.49
N ALA A 120 6.17 -12.09 -9.03
CA ALA A 120 5.11 -12.90 -8.42
C ALA A 120 5.52 -14.37 -8.23
N MET A 121 6.28 -14.96 -9.16
CA MET A 121 6.84 -16.31 -9.01
C MET A 121 7.76 -16.41 -7.79
N GLY A 122 8.69 -15.45 -7.64
CA GLY A 122 9.64 -15.42 -6.52
C GLY A 122 8.93 -15.21 -5.19
N TRP A 123 7.97 -14.28 -5.15
CA TRP A 123 7.12 -14.05 -3.98
C TRP A 123 6.30 -15.28 -3.60
N TYR A 124 5.71 -15.95 -4.59
CA TYR A 124 4.98 -17.20 -4.36
C TYR A 124 5.87 -18.24 -3.70
N GLY A 125 7.12 -18.40 -4.14
CA GLY A 125 8.08 -19.36 -3.57
C GLY A 125 8.67 -18.96 -2.21
N ALA A 126 8.79 -17.67 -1.91
CA ALA A 126 9.48 -17.19 -0.71
C ALA A 126 8.55 -16.84 0.47
N TYR A 127 7.31 -16.46 0.16
CA TYR A 127 6.33 -15.92 1.11
C TYR A 127 4.93 -16.50 0.93
N GLY A 128 4.67 -17.24 -0.15
CA GLY A 128 3.33 -17.78 -0.41
C GLY A 128 2.85 -18.67 0.73
N PRO A 129 1.55 -18.60 1.11
CA PRO A 129 0.98 -19.39 2.21
C PRO A 129 0.93 -20.90 1.91
N TYR A 130 1.53 -21.35 0.81
CA TYR A 130 1.54 -22.72 0.31
C TYR A 130 2.95 -23.32 0.25
N VAL A 131 3.99 -22.59 0.65
CA VAL A 131 5.37 -23.09 0.61
C VAL A 131 5.80 -23.52 2.01
N GLY A 132 6.06 -24.83 2.19
CA GLY A 132 6.70 -25.36 3.39
C GLY A 132 5.88 -25.29 4.68
N GLY A 133 4.87 -26.15 4.80
CA GLY A 133 4.37 -26.58 6.12
C GLY A 133 3.31 -25.71 6.79
N PHE A 134 2.53 -24.93 6.04
CA PHE A 134 1.30 -24.35 6.58
C PHE A 134 0.22 -25.43 6.68
N HIS A 135 0.33 -26.30 7.67
CA HIS A 135 -0.86 -26.96 8.19
C HIS A 135 -1.82 -25.85 8.63
N HIS A 136 -3.02 -25.88 8.06
CA HIS A 136 -4.21 -25.23 8.57
C HIS A 136 -4.33 -25.52 10.08
N TYR A 137 -3.73 -24.69 10.94
CA TYR A 137 -4.19 -24.60 12.32
C TYR A 137 -5.49 -23.81 12.27
N GLY A 138 -6.56 -24.57 12.48
CA GLY A 138 -7.93 -24.18 12.23
C GLY A 138 -8.31 -22.88 12.93
N ARG A 139 -9.11 -22.10 12.20
CA ARG A 139 -10.23 -21.39 12.79
C ARG A 139 -11.05 -22.41 13.59
N TYR A 140 -10.85 -22.46 14.90
CA TYR A 140 -11.95 -22.78 15.79
C TYR A 140 -12.42 -21.47 16.41
N ARG A 141 -13.69 -21.22 16.15
CA ARG A 141 -14.50 -20.12 16.71
C ARG A 141 -14.45 -20.09 18.23
#